data_AF-A0A1X0U5M1-F1
#
_entry.id   AF-A0A1X0U5M1-F1
#
_cell.length_a   1.000
_cell.length_b   1.000
_cell.length_c   1.000
_cell.angle_alpha   90.00
_cell.angle_beta   90.00
_cell.angle_gamma   90.00
#
_symmetry.space_group_name_H-M   'P 1'
#
loop_
_entity.id
_entity.type
_entity.pdbx_description
1 polymer ?
#
loop_
_entity_poly.entity_id
_entity_poly.type
_entity_poly.pdbx_seq_one_letter_code
_entity_poly.pdbx_strand_id
1 'polypeptide(L)' 'MKGAINIPDGEPVDNYKDVLEANKDKTIVTHCYSGNRSAKLAQTLSDKGYKVLNLLDGTKEHSYELVK' A
#
# COMPACT_ATOMS: atom_id res chain seq x y z
N MET A 1 -2.30 6.49 -9.14
CA MET A 1 -0.87 6.09 -9.26
C MET A 1 -0.72 5.10 -10.39
N LYS A 2 -0.01 5.47 -11.47
CA LYS A 2 0.25 4.56 -12.59
C LYS A 2 1.27 3.50 -12.15
N GLY A 3 0.95 2.22 -12.35
CA GLY A 3 1.80 1.09 -11.93
C GLY A 3 1.66 0.67 -10.47
N ALA A 4 0.72 1.26 -9.71
CA ALA A 4 0.40 0.77 -8.37
C ALA A 4 -0.45 -0.50 -8.45
N ILE A 5 -0.25 -1.40 -7.49
CA ILE A 5 -1.04 -2.63 -7.34
C ILE A 5 -2.16 -2.35 -6.35
N ASN A 6 -3.39 -2.62 -6.77
CA ASN A 6 -4.55 -2.51 -5.91
C ASN A 6 -4.63 -3.76 -5.03
N ILE A 7 -4.59 -3.58 -3.71
CA ILE A 7 -4.88 -4.61 -2.73
C ILE A 7 -6.20 -4.22 -2.05
N PRO A 8 -7.33 -4.89 -2.38
CA PRO A 8 -8.62 -4.58 -1.80
C PRO A 8 -8.66 -4.84 -0.28
N ASP A 9 -9.40 -3.99 0.42
CA ASP A 9 -9.72 -4.23 1.84
C ASP A 9 -10.58 -5.49 1.95
N GLY A 10 -10.12 -6.47 2.73
CA GLY A 10 -10.77 -7.78 2.87
C GLY A 10 -10.11 -8.91 2.07
N GLU A 11 -9.15 -8.62 1.19
CA GLU A 11 -8.34 -9.68 0.59
C GLU A 11 -7.09 -10.01 1.43
N PRO A 12 -6.70 -11.30 1.52
CA PRO A 12 -5.46 -11.70 2.15
C PRO A 12 -4.24 -11.08 1.45
N VAL A 13 -3.36 -10.45 2.22
CA VAL A 13 -2.07 -9.92 1.72
C VAL A 13 -1.22 -11.01 1.07
N ASP A 14 -1.38 -12.26 1.50
CA ASP A 14 -0.69 -13.42 0.95
C ASP A 14 -1.02 -13.71 -0.53
N ASN A 15 -2.17 -13.23 -1.04
CA ASN A 15 -2.48 -13.29 -2.48
C ASN A 15 -1.49 -12.47 -3.33
N TYR A 16 -0.79 -11.52 -2.71
CA TYR A 16 0.16 -10.62 -3.34
C TYR A 16 1.60 -10.94 -2.97
N LYS A 17 1.86 -12.10 -2.34
CA LYS A 17 3.18 -12.47 -1.82
C LYS A 17 4.27 -12.46 -2.88
N ASP A 18 3.98 -12.91 -4.11
CA ASP A 18 4.98 -12.92 -5.19
C ASP A 18 5.48 -11.51 -5.52
N VAL A 19 4.57 -10.54 -5.54
CA VAL A 19 4.89 -9.12 -5.76
C VAL A 19 5.67 -8.56 -4.57
N LEU A 20 5.24 -8.88 -3.35
CA LEU A 20 5.86 -8.39 -2.12
C LEU A 20 7.28 -8.94 -1.96
N GLU A 21 7.50 -10.22 -2.21
CA GLU A 21 8.82 -10.85 -2.16
C GLU A 21 9.73 -10.34 -3.29
N ALA A 22 9.20 -10.13 -4.50
CA ALA A 22 9.95 -9.52 -5.61
C ALA A 22 10.39 -8.08 -5.32
N ASN A 23 9.78 -7.41 -4.34
CA ASN A 23 10.07 -6.02 -3.97
C ASN A 23 10.45 -5.88 -2.48
N LYS A 24 10.92 -6.95 -1.84
CA LYS A 24 11.25 -6.99 -0.40
C LYS A 24 12.31 -5.98 0.04
N ASP A 25 13.26 -5.68 -0.85
CA ASP A 25 14.32 -4.69 -0.62
C ASP A 25 13.85 -3.24 -0.82
N LYS A 26 12.66 -3.05 -1.40
CA LYS A 26 12.10 -1.73 -1.70
C LYS A 26 11.14 -1.29 -0.60
N THR A 27 11.01 0.03 -0.46
CA THR A 27 10.00 0.62 0.41
C THR A 27 8.63 0.49 -0.25
N ILE A 28 7.71 -0.18 0.43
CA ILE A 28 6.30 -0.30 0.02
C ILE A 28 5.57 0.96 0.48
N VAL A 29 4.77 1.56 -0.39
CA VAL A 29 3.95 2.72 -0.06
C VAL A 29 2.48 2.31 -0.13
N THR A 30 1.75 2.46 0.97
CA THR A 30 0.31 2.17 1.02
C THR A 30 -0.48 3.46 1.03
N HIS A 31 -1.54 3.52 0.22
CA HIS A 31 -2.42 4.67 0.14
C HIS A 31 -3.88 4.20 0.04
N CYS A 32 -4.77 4.88 0.76
CA CYS A 32 -6.20 4.72 0.60
C CYS A 32 -6.89 6.09 0.67
N TYR A 33 -8.20 6.14 0.40
CA TYR A 33 -8.95 7.40 0.33
C TYR A 33 -8.83 8.29 1.59
N SER A 34 -8.77 7.68 2.79
CA SER A 34 -8.75 8.39 4.07
C SER A 34 -7.64 7.92 5.03
N GLY A 35 -6.61 7.23 4.54
CA GLY A 35 -5.50 6.72 5.36
C GLY A 35 -5.81 5.50 6.27
N ASN A 36 -7.08 5.26 6.66
CA ASN A 36 -7.43 4.22 7.63
C ASN A 36 -7.19 2.77 7.16
N ARG A 37 -7.54 2.46 5.91
CA ARG A 37 -7.38 1.08 5.38
C ARG A 37 -5.92 0.78 5.04
N SER A 38 -5.24 1.76 4.46
CA SER A 38 -3.80 1.67 4.18
C SER A 38 -2.96 1.56 5.45
N ALA A 39 -3.39 2.16 6.57
CA ALA A 39 -2.73 1.97 7.87
C ALA A 39 -2.76 0.52 8.34
N LYS A 40 -3.91 -0.16 8.22
CA LYS A 40 -4.03 -1.58 8.60
C LYS A 40 -3.13 -2.46 7.73
N LEU A 41 -3.15 -2.24 6.42
CA LEU A 41 -2.29 -2.96 5.48
C LEU A 41 -0.80 -2.70 5.77
N ALA A 42 -0.43 -1.46 6.05
CA ALA A 42 0.94 -1.09 6.39
C ALA A 42 1.42 -1.77 7.66
N GLN A 43 0.56 -1.85 8.68
CA GLN A 43 0.89 -2.57 9.92
C GLN A 43 1.13 -4.05 9.64
N THR A 44 0.24 -4.71 8.90
CA THR A 44 0.40 -6.14 8.55
C THR A 44 1.68 -6.39 7.75
N LEU A 45 2.03 -5.51 6.82
CA LEU A 45 3.27 -5.62 6.05
C LEU A 45 4.51 -5.34 6.92
N SER A 46 4.44 -4.37 7.82
CA SER A 46 5.52 -4.08 8.78
C SER A 46 5.76 -5.26 9.74
N ASP A 47 4.70 -5.91 10.23
CA ASP A 47 4.78 -7.09 11.09
C ASP A 47 5.42 -8.29 10.37
N LYS A 48 5.24 -8.38 9.05
CA LYS A 48 5.92 -9.37 8.19
C LYS A 48 7.38 -8.99 7.85
N GLY A 49 7.87 -7.85 8.33
CA GLY A 49 9.25 -7.41 8.16
C GLY A 49 9.53 -6.59 6.90
N TYR A 50 8.49 -6.14 6.19
CA TYR A 50 8.67 -5.25 5.03
C TYR A 50 8.86 -3.80 5.49
N LYS A 51 9.65 -3.04 4.73
CA LYS A 51 9.76 -1.58 4.91
C LYS A 51 8.54 -0.92 4.28
N VAL A 52 7.65 -0.35 5.09
CA VAL A 52 6.39 0.21 4.62
C VAL A 52 6.23 1.65 5.07
N LEU A 53 5.72 2.50 4.18
CA LEU A 53 5.29 3.86 4.45
C LEU A 53 3.80 3.96 4.18
N ASN A 54 3.04 4.33 5.20
CA ASN A 54 1.63 4.66 5.02
C ASN A 54 1.49 6.15 4.68
N LEU A 55 0.93 6.43 3.52
CA LEU A 55 0.43 7.76 3.20
C LEU A 55 -0.87 7.96 3.99
N LEU A 56 -0.72 8.43 5.23
CA LEU A 56 -1.82 8.87 6.09
C LEU A 56 -2.55 10.07 5.48
N ASP A 57 -1.81 10.86 4.71
CA ASP A 57 -2.33 11.81 3.74
C ASP A 57 -3.02 11.05 2.60
N GLY A 58 -4.34 10.92 2.70
CA GLY A 58 -5.19 10.58 1.56
C GLY A 58 -5.10 11.65 0.47
N THR A 59 -6.03 11.63 -0.48
CA THR A 59 -6.10 12.55 -1.65
C THR A 59 -6.26 14.05 -1.36
N LYS A 60 -5.93 14.54 -0.16
CA LYS A 60 -6.08 15.95 0.21
C LYS A 60 -4.84 16.81 0.07
N GLU A 61 -3.61 16.28 0.12
CA GLU A 61 -2.42 17.16 0.10
C GLU A 61 -1.43 16.95 -1.06
N HIS A 62 -1.65 15.98 -1.94
CA HIS A 62 -0.86 15.86 -3.16
C HIS A 62 -1.72 15.53 -4.39
N SER A 63 -1.61 16.37 -5.41
CA SER A 63 -2.27 16.21 -6.71
C SER A 63 -1.72 14.99 -7.45
N TYR A 64 -2.26 13.81 -7.18
CA TYR A 64 -2.00 12.64 -8.02
C TYR A 64 -3.06 12.58 -9.11
N GLU A 65 -2.63 12.60 -10.37
CA GLU A 65 -3.51 12.26 -11.47
C GLU A 65 -3.92 10.79 -11.35
N LEU A 66 -5.20 10.59 -11.04
CA LEU A 66 -5.85 9.29 -11.14
C LEU A 66 -6.11 9.04 -12.62
N VAL A 67 -5.19 8.31 -13.25
CA VAL A 67 -5.40 7.83 -14.62
C VAL A 67 -6.54 6.80 -14.55
N LYS A 68 -7.63 7.13 -15.25
CA LYS A 68 -8.88 6.36 -15.32
C LYS A 68 -8.69 5.04 -16.06
#